data_AF-A0A9X1X3F1-F1
#
_entry.id   AF-A0A9X1X3F1-F1
#
_cell.length_a   1.000
_cell.length_b   1.000
_cell.length_c   1.000
_cell.angle_alpha   90.00
_cell.angle_beta   90.00
_cell.angle_gamma   90.00
#
_symmetry.space_group_name_H-M   'P 1'
#
loop_
_entity.id
_entity.type
_entity.pdbx_description
1 polymer ?
#
loop_
_entity_poly.entity_id
_entity_poly.type
_entity_poly.pdbx_seq_one_letter_code
_entity_poly.pdbx_strand_id
1 'polypeptide(L)'
;MESVKALSARSLQYYAIGRQWQSDLEFFKVETAFLHRLLDDYFIPLSNEIYLNRLKKAGENLFRLEEDESRMEILLNSQLRELELMAEDMIAEDAEQLSGTQVELEYMIAGLAKAYREVKQELFSLIECLIKDRKMLTA
;
A
#
# COMPACT_ATOMS: atom_id res chain seq x y z
N MET A 1 35.28 13.47 -21.44
CA MET A 1 34.40 12.30 -21.22
C MET A 1 34.61 11.89 -19.79
N GLU A 2 33.88 12.53 -18.88
CA GLU A 2 33.89 12.15 -17.48
C GLU A 2 33.18 10.80 -17.36
N SER A 3 33.81 9.88 -16.65
CA SER A 3 33.32 8.51 -16.48
C SER A 3 32.02 8.57 -15.69
N VAL A 4 30.89 8.32 -16.34
CA VAL A 4 29.65 7.96 -15.65
C VAL A 4 29.98 6.72 -14.83
N LYS A 5 30.07 6.86 -13.52
CA LYS A 5 30.27 5.71 -12.64
C LYS A 5 28.95 4.97 -12.64
N ALA A 6 28.90 3.86 -13.39
CA ALA A 6 27.73 3.00 -13.36
C ALA A 6 27.46 2.57 -11.91
N LEU A 7 26.23 2.79 -11.44
CA LEU A 7 25.73 2.28 -10.16
C LEU A 7 26.20 0.84 -9.94
N SER A 8 26.46 0.45 -8.69
CA SER A 8 26.71 -0.95 -8.39
C SER A 8 25.54 -1.83 -8.85
N ALA A 9 25.82 -3.10 -9.16
CA ALA A 9 24.78 -4.04 -9.57
C ALA A 9 23.65 -4.15 -8.52
N ARG A 10 23.98 -3.98 -7.24
CA ARG A 10 23.03 -3.96 -6.12
C ARG A 10 22.13 -2.73 -6.17
N SER A 11 22.69 -1.56 -6.40
CA SER A 11 21.92 -0.30 -6.49
C SER A 11 21.02 -0.27 -7.73
N LEU A 12 21.48 -0.84 -8.85
CA LEU A 12 20.63 -1.06 -10.03
C LEU A 12 19.46 -2.01 -9.73
N GLN A 13 19.71 -3.08 -8.96
CA GLN A 13 18.67 -3.99 -8.54
C GLN A 13 17.63 -3.28 -7.64
N TYR A 14 18.08 -2.46 -6.68
CA TYR A 14 17.19 -1.68 -5.82
C TYR A 14 16.35 -0.68 -6.63
N TYR A 15 16.94 -0.03 -7.62
CA TYR A 15 16.20 0.84 -8.54
C TYR A 15 15.10 0.07 -9.28
N ALA A 16 15.45 -1.07 -9.89
CA ALA A 16 14.49 -1.88 -10.64
C ALA A 16 13.33 -2.39 -9.76
N ILE A 17 13.65 -2.89 -8.55
CA ILE A 17 12.66 -3.34 -7.57
C ILE A 17 11.79 -2.17 -7.10
N GLY A 18 12.39 -1.03 -6.77
CA GLY A 18 11.66 0.15 -6.33
C GLY A 18 10.68 0.67 -7.38
N ARG A 19 11.05 0.64 -8.67
CA ARG A 19 10.14 1.00 -9.78
C ARG A 19 8.97 0.04 -9.90
N GLN A 20 9.18 -1.26 -9.67
CA GLN A 20 8.10 -2.23 -9.60
C GLN A 20 7.15 -1.90 -8.44
N TRP A 21 7.70 -1.67 -7.24
CA TRP A 21 6.91 -1.33 -6.06
C TRP A 21 6.14 -0.02 -6.20
N GLN A 22 6.65 0.94 -6.97
CA GLN A 22 5.93 2.17 -7.28
C GLN A 22 4.65 1.86 -8.07
N SER A 23 4.74 0.97 -9.07
CA SER A 23 3.57 0.50 -9.82
C SER A 23 2.61 -0.32 -8.95
N ASP A 24 3.14 -1.17 -8.05
CA ASP A 24 2.31 -1.95 -7.12
C ASP A 24 1.55 -1.02 -6.17
N LEU A 25 2.19 0.04 -5.69
CA LEU A 25 1.59 1.02 -4.79
C LEU A 25 0.52 1.87 -5.49
N GLU A 26 0.73 2.25 -6.75
CA GLU A 26 -0.31 2.89 -7.57
C GLU A 26 -1.54 1.99 -7.72
N PHE A 27 -1.33 0.68 -7.92
CA PHE A 27 -2.42 -0.28 -7.96
C PHE A 27 -3.16 -0.36 -6.63
N PHE A 28 -2.44 -0.46 -5.50
CA PHE A 28 -3.07 -0.49 -4.18
C PHE A 28 -3.91 0.75 -3.91
N LYS A 29 -3.43 1.94 -4.25
CA LYS A 29 -4.21 3.19 -4.12
C LYS A 29 -5.52 3.17 -4.89
N VAL A 30 -5.51 2.69 -6.13
CA VAL A 30 -6.74 2.54 -6.93
C VAL A 30 -7.70 1.57 -6.25
N GLU A 31 -7.18 0.47 -5.72
CA GLU A 31 -7.97 -0.56 -5.07
C GLU A 31 -8.50 -0.09 -3.70
N THR A 32 -7.73 0.66 -2.92
CA THR A 32 -8.13 1.33 -1.66
C THR A 32 -9.24 2.35 -1.91
N ALA A 33 -9.13 3.16 -2.96
CA ALA A 33 -10.21 4.06 -3.40
C ALA A 33 -11.48 3.31 -3.84
N PHE A 34 -11.35 2.09 -4.37
CA PHE A 34 -12.50 1.21 -4.62
C PHE A 34 -13.12 0.71 -3.31
N LEU A 35 -12.33 0.30 -2.32
CA LEU A 35 -12.83 -0.15 -1.01
C LEU A 35 -13.59 0.95 -0.26
N HIS A 36 -13.14 2.21 -0.34
CA HIS A 36 -13.88 3.35 0.21
C HIS A 36 -15.24 3.52 -0.44
N ARG A 37 -15.29 3.56 -1.77
CA ARG A 37 -16.58 3.66 -2.49
C ARG A 37 -17.51 2.51 -2.14
N LEU A 38 -16.95 1.30 -2.01
CA LEU A 38 -17.71 0.13 -1.59
C LEU A 38 -18.25 0.29 -0.17
N LEU A 39 -17.47 0.82 0.77
CA LEU A 39 -17.94 1.10 2.13
C LEU A 39 -19.07 2.14 2.12
N ASP A 40 -18.92 3.22 1.33
CA ASP A 40 -19.88 4.31 1.20
C ASP A 40 -21.22 3.83 0.62
N ASP A 41 -21.18 3.00 -0.45
CA ASP A 41 -22.38 2.45 -1.10
C ASP A 41 -23.24 1.62 -0.14
N TYR A 42 -22.62 0.97 0.84
CA TYR A 42 -23.27 0.15 1.84
C TYR A 42 -23.34 0.82 3.23
N PHE A 43 -22.95 2.09 3.36
CA PHE A 43 -22.83 2.75 4.67
C PHE A 43 -24.16 2.82 5.43
N ILE A 44 -25.22 3.31 4.79
CA ILE A 44 -26.56 3.43 5.39
C ILE A 44 -27.05 2.09 5.95
N PRO A 45 -27.08 0.98 5.18
CA PRO A 45 -27.52 -0.29 5.73
C PRO A 45 -26.54 -0.92 6.74
N LEU A 46 -25.24 -0.66 6.62
CA LEU A 46 -24.24 -1.12 7.59
C LEU A 46 -24.23 -0.31 8.90
N SER A 47 -24.91 0.82 8.95
CA SER A 47 -25.02 1.65 10.16
C SER A 47 -26.04 1.11 11.18
N ASN A 48 -26.68 -0.03 10.91
CA ASN A 48 -27.52 -0.73 11.89
C ASN A 48 -26.66 -1.28 13.04
N GLU A 49 -27.20 -1.32 14.28
CA GLU A 49 -26.49 -1.72 15.50
C GLU A 49 -25.77 -3.08 15.37
N ILE A 50 -26.31 -3.99 14.56
CA ILE A 50 -25.75 -5.32 14.29
C ILE A 50 -24.37 -5.25 13.61
N TYR A 51 -24.18 -4.31 12.68
CA TYR A 51 -22.96 -4.22 11.86
C TYR A 51 -22.05 -3.05 12.25
N LEU A 52 -22.56 -2.10 13.02
CA LEU A 52 -21.88 -0.83 13.33
C LEU A 52 -20.45 -1.02 13.86
N ASN A 53 -20.23 -1.96 14.76
CA ASN A 53 -18.89 -2.21 15.31
C ASN A 53 -17.93 -2.79 14.27
N ARG A 54 -18.41 -3.68 13.39
CA ARG A 54 -17.61 -4.24 12.29
C ARG A 54 -17.33 -3.19 11.22
N LEU A 55 -18.31 -2.34 10.93
CA LEU A 55 -18.15 -1.21 10.01
C LEU A 55 -17.09 -0.23 10.52
N LYS A 56 -17.14 0.15 11.79
CA LYS A 56 -16.15 1.03 12.42
C LYS A 56 -14.74 0.44 12.32
N LYS A 57 -14.59 -0.84 12.68
CA LYS A 57 -13.31 -1.54 12.60
C LYS A 57 -12.77 -1.60 11.16
N ALA A 58 -13.62 -1.90 10.20
CA ALA A 58 -13.23 -1.93 8.79
C ALA A 58 -12.77 -0.55 8.30
N GLY A 59 -13.47 0.52 8.70
CA GLY A 59 -13.06 1.90 8.41
C GLY A 59 -11.72 2.28 9.07
N GLU A 60 -11.49 1.91 10.33
CA GLU A 60 -10.21 2.13 11.02
C GLU A 60 -9.06 1.39 10.33
N ASN A 61 -9.28 0.15 9.88
CA ASN A 61 -8.27 -0.61 9.18
C ASN A 61 -7.98 -0.05 7.78
N LEU A 62 -9.00 0.44 7.08
CA LEU A 62 -8.85 1.10 5.78
C LEU A 62 -8.07 2.42 5.91
N PHE A 63 -8.34 3.21 6.95
CA PHE A 63 -7.57 4.42 7.24
C PHE A 63 -6.10 4.11 7.53
N ARG A 64 -5.80 3.08 8.32
CA ARG A 64 -4.42 2.65 8.58
C ARG A 64 -3.70 2.19 7.31
N LEU A 65 -4.42 1.52 6.41
CA LEU A 65 -3.88 1.10 5.12
C LEU A 65 -3.40 2.32 4.32
N GLU A 66 -4.18 3.40 4.28
CA GLU A 66 -3.80 4.65 3.61
C GLU A 66 -2.59 5.33 4.26
N GLU A 67 -2.50 5.31 5.60
CA GLU A 67 -1.33 5.85 6.30
C GLU A 67 -0.06 5.07 5.93
N ASP A 68 -0.14 3.75 5.89
CA ASP A 68 0.99 2.89 5.52
C ASP A 68 1.37 3.03 4.03
N GLU A 69 0.39 3.16 3.13
CA GLU A 69 0.62 3.49 1.71
C GLU A 69 1.39 4.80 1.55
N SER A 70 0.95 5.85 2.25
CA SER A 70 1.56 7.18 2.21
C SER A 70 3.00 7.16 2.74
N ARG A 71 3.23 6.47 3.86
CA ARG A 71 4.58 6.32 4.43
C ARG A 71 5.51 5.57 3.49
N MET A 72 5.03 4.49 2.89
CA MET A 72 5.81 3.71 1.95
C MET A 72 6.15 4.52 0.70
N GLU A 73 5.20 5.29 0.17
CA GLU A 73 5.41 6.17 -0.98
C GLU A 73 6.53 7.18 -0.74
N ILE A 74 6.51 7.84 0.42
CA ILE A 74 7.53 8.84 0.77
C ILE A 74 8.91 8.19 0.81
N LEU A 75 9.04 7.05 1.48
CA LEU A 75 10.33 6.36 1.62
C LEU A 75 10.83 5.84 0.26
N LEU A 76 9.94 5.23 -0.52
CA LEU A 76 10.26 4.67 -1.83
C LEU A 76 10.71 5.75 -2.82
N ASN A 77 9.97 6.87 -2.89
CA ASN A 77 10.32 7.99 -3.75
C ASN A 77 11.65 8.63 -3.31
N SER A 78 11.92 8.68 -2.01
CA SER A 78 13.21 9.15 -1.50
C SER A 78 14.36 8.25 -1.97
N GLN A 79 14.24 6.92 -1.82
CA GLN A 79 15.29 5.99 -2.24
C GLN A 79 15.50 6.00 -3.76
N LEU A 80 14.42 6.04 -4.54
CA LEU A 80 14.51 6.13 -6.01
C LEU A 80 15.24 7.41 -6.44
N ARG A 81 14.91 8.54 -5.81
CA ARG A 81 15.59 9.81 -6.07
C ARG A 81 17.08 9.76 -5.68
N GLU A 82 17.42 9.17 -4.55
CA GLU A 82 18.83 8.98 -4.15
C GLU A 82 19.59 8.15 -5.17
N LEU A 83 19.01 7.05 -5.65
CA LEU A 83 19.59 6.18 -6.67
C LEU A 83 19.78 6.92 -8.02
N GLU A 84 18.85 7.79 -8.40
CA GLU A 84 18.97 8.65 -9.59
C GLU A 84 20.11 9.65 -9.45
N LEU A 85 20.21 10.34 -8.31
CA LEU A 85 21.30 11.27 -8.03
C LEU A 85 22.68 10.58 -8.01
N MET A 86 22.74 9.34 -7.50
CA MET A 86 23.94 8.52 -7.55
C MET A 86 24.30 8.10 -8.98
N ALA A 87 23.32 7.76 -9.81
CA ALA A 87 23.52 7.41 -11.22
C ALA A 87 24.03 8.58 -12.07
N GLU A 88 23.68 9.81 -11.69
CA GLU A 88 24.12 11.06 -12.31
C GLU A 88 25.44 11.59 -11.72
N ASP A 89 26.13 10.81 -10.87
CA ASP A 89 27.35 11.19 -10.17
C ASP A 89 27.21 12.49 -9.33
N MET A 90 25.98 12.88 -8.97
CA MET A 90 25.71 14.06 -8.14
C MET A 90 26.00 13.83 -6.67
N ILE A 91 25.86 12.58 -6.21
CA ILE A 91 26.19 12.14 -4.85
C ILE A 91 26.95 10.82 -4.88
N ALA A 92 27.73 10.55 -3.83
CA ALA A 92 28.43 9.27 -3.70
C ALA A 92 27.47 8.14 -3.30
N GLU A 93 27.76 6.92 -3.78
CA GLU A 93 27.00 5.73 -3.39
C GLU A 93 27.23 5.40 -1.91
N ASP A 94 26.15 5.39 -1.12
CA ASP A 94 26.13 4.92 0.27
C ASP A 94 25.41 3.57 0.36
N ALA A 95 26.20 2.49 0.25
CA ALA A 95 25.66 1.14 0.22
C ALA A 95 25.01 0.70 1.56
N GLU A 96 25.45 1.26 2.69
CA GLU A 96 24.91 0.91 4.01
C GLU A 96 23.54 1.56 4.22
N GLN A 97 23.42 2.86 3.92
CA GLN A 97 22.15 3.56 3.94
C GLN A 97 21.14 2.91 2.98
N LEU A 98 21.54 2.68 1.72
CA LEU A 98 20.66 2.06 0.72
C LEU A 98 20.18 0.67 1.16
N SER A 99 21.06 -0.13 1.77
CA SER A 99 20.69 -1.44 2.30
C SER A 99 19.70 -1.33 3.45
N GLY A 100 19.86 -0.36 4.35
CA GLY A 100 18.94 -0.12 5.46
C GLY A 100 17.55 0.26 4.96
N THR A 101 17.48 1.26 4.08
CA THR A 101 16.23 1.70 3.46
C THR A 101 15.56 0.59 2.66
N GLN A 102 16.33 -0.22 1.93
CA GLN A 102 15.79 -1.35 1.19
C GLN A 102 15.09 -2.35 2.12
N VAL A 103 15.73 -2.74 3.23
CA VAL A 103 15.13 -3.69 4.19
C VAL A 103 13.84 -3.15 4.78
N GLU A 104 13.79 -1.85 5.09
CA GLU A 104 12.58 -1.20 5.56
C GLU A 104 11.46 -1.27 4.51
N LEU A 105 11.75 -0.95 3.25
CA LEU A 105 10.78 -1.03 2.16
C LEU A 105 10.28 -2.46 1.90
N GLU A 106 11.17 -3.47 1.96
CA GLU A 106 10.79 -4.89 1.84
C GLU A 106 9.80 -5.30 2.93
N TYR A 107 10.04 -4.84 4.16
CA TYR A 107 9.13 -5.09 5.26
C TYR A 107 7.78 -4.38 5.07
N MET A 108 7.82 -3.10 4.68
CA MET A 108 6.63 -2.28 4.48
C MET A 108 5.74 -2.84 3.38
N ILE A 109 6.27 -3.23 2.23
CA ILE A 109 5.44 -3.74 1.13
C ILE A 109 4.81 -5.10 1.46
N ALA A 110 5.55 -5.97 2.15
CA ALA A 110 5.02 -7.25 2.61
C ALA A 110 3.89 -7.04 3.64
N GLY A 111 4.08 -6.08 4.55
CA GLY A 111 3.07 -5.66 5.51
C GLY A 111 1.83 -5.09 4.84
N LEU A 112 2.02 -4.17 3.89
CA LEU A 112 0.95 -3.52 3.14
C LEU A 112 0.12 -4.53 2.35
N ALA A 113 0.76 -5.44 1.60
CA ALA A 113 0.06 -6.47 0.84
C ALA A 113 -0.76 -7.42 1.73
N LYS A 114 -0.30 -7.68 2.96
CA LYS A 114 -1.04 -8.46 3.95
C LYS A 114 -2.24 -7.67 4.49
N ALA A 115 -2.02 -6.45 4.97
CA ALA A 115 -3.08 -5.58 5.49
C ALA A 115 -4.18 -5.37 4.45
N TYR A 116 -3.79 -5.15 3.20
CA TYR A 116 -4.69 -5.03 2.05
C TYR A 116 -5.64 -6.22 1.94
N ARG A 117 -5.11 -7.45 1.97
CA ARG A 117 -5.91 -8.68 1.89
C ARG A 117 -6.87 -8.82 3.07
N GLU A 118 -6.43 -8.47 4.27
CA GLU A 118 -7.23 -8.57 5.49
C GLU A 118 -8.41 -7.59 5.46
N VAL A 119 -8.15 -6.31 5.13
CA VAL A 119 -9.20 -5.27 4.99
C VAL A 119 -10.21 -5.67 3.92
N LYS A 120 -9.73 -6.13 2.76
CA LYS A 120 -10.58 -6.59 1.67
C LYS A 120 -11.50 -7.72 2.13
N GLN A 121 -10.94 -8.76 2.76
CA GLN A 121 -11.73 -9.88 3.27
C GLN A 121 -12.77 -9.45 4.30
N GLU A 122 -12.42 -8.54 5.22
CA GLU A 122 -13.33 -8.03 6.24
C GLU A 122 -14.51 -7.28 5.62
N LEU A 123 -14.24 -6.38 4.66
CA LEU A 123 -15.26 -5.61 3.96
C LEU A 123 -16.19 -6.50 3.12
N PHE A 124 -15.64 -7.42 2.33
CA PHE A 124 -16.46 -8.33 1.54
C PHE A 124 -17.33 -9.22 2.43
N SER A 125 -16.79 -9.77 3.52
CA SER A 125 -17.57 -10.55 4.48
C SER A 125 -18.70 -9.75 5.11
N LEU A 126 -18.45 -8.47 5.44
CA LEU A 126 -19.45 -7.59 6.02
C LEU A 126 -20.61 -7.35 5.05
N ILE A 127 -20.30 -7.08 3.78
CA ILE A 127 -21.29 -6.86 2.73
C ILE A 127 -22.07 -8.14 2.40
N GLU A 128 -21.40 -9.29 2.34
CA GLU A 128 -22.07 -10.57 2.14
C GLU A 128 -23.08 -10.89 3.24
N CYS A 129 -22.72 -10.65 4.51
CA CYS A 129 -23.64 -10.80 5.64
C CYS A 129 -24.88 -9.92 5.44
N LEU A 130 -24.68 -8.64 5.13
CA LEU A 130 -25.77 -7.71 4.90
C LEU A 130 -26.69 -8.16 3.75
N ILE A 131 -26.12 -8.63 2.63
CA ILE A 131 -26.90 -9.11 1.48
C ILE A 131 -27.71 -10.37 1.85
N LYS A 132 -27.14 -11.30 2.61
CA LYS A 132 -27.85 -12.51 3.07
C LYS A 132 -29.01 -12.16 3.98
N ASP A 133 -28.79 -11.27 4.93
CA ASP A 133 -29.82 -10.87 5.90
C ASP A 133 -30.97 -10.12 5.22
N ARG A 134 -30.67 -9.28 4.22
CA ARG A 134 -31.70 -8.66 3.37
C ARG A 134 -32.52 -9.69 2.60
N LYS A 135 -31.89 -10.71 2.02
CA LYS A 135 -32.59 -11.76 1.27
C LYS A 135 -33.53 -12.58 2.15
N MET A 136 -33.12 -12.87 3.40
CA MET A 136 -33.97 -13.58 4.37
C MET A 136 -35.18 -12.75 4.82
N LEU A 137 -35.09 -11.43 4.84
CA LEU A 137 -36.20 -10.54 5.20
C LEU A 137 -37.24 -10.35 4.07
N THR A 138 -36.89 -10.70 2.84
CA THR A 138 -37.76 -10.59 1.66
C THR A 138 -38.38 -11.92 1.20
N ALA A 139 -38.07 -13.03 1.88
CA ALA A 139 -38.59 -14.38 1.61
C ALA A 139 -39.68 -14.75 2.63
#